data_AF-A0A9E5I2T5-F1
#
_entry.id   AF-A0A9E5I2T5-F1
#
_cell.length_a   1.000
_cell.length_b   1.000
_cell.length_c   1.000
_cell.angle_alpha   90.00
_cell.angle_beta   90.00
_cell.angle_gamma   90.00
#
_symmetry.space_group_name_H-M   'P 1'
#
loop_
_entity.id
_entity.type
_entity.pdbx_description
1 polymer ?
#
loop_
_entity_poly.entity_id
_entity_poly.type
_entity_poly.pdbx_seq_one_letter_code
_entity_poly.pdbx_strand_id
1 'polypeptide(L)'
;MLGQTPSPAHALHNFVQCNKYAEREIAHYYSLSEYKLALIETASLALLLIITLCAPWTEARSDTQPLSHKDRDGALSTRLAYVITGDISLDEISREGLQGLSLYLQDHTAIEPEAPMGVDLESDTLSLYPLIYWPMPSSGQSPSQAALARLETYMRNGGLVIFDTRDAASNFNATPSAETLFLQSLLSGLSVPPLEEIPTNHV
;
A
#
# COMPACT_ATOMS: atom_id res chain seq x y z
N MET A 1 91.55 48.36 10.93
CA MET A 1 90.58 48.11 9.84
C MET A 1 89.20 48.48 10.36
N LEU A 2 88.69 49.63 9.93
CA LEU A 2 87.41 50.18 10.39
C LEU A 2 86.28 49.58 9.55
N GLY A 3 85.41 48.79 10.19
CA GLY A 3 84.23 48.21 9.55
C GLY A 3 83.19 49.28 9.26
N GLN A 4 82.82 49.42 7.99
CA GLN A 4 81.72 50.28 7.57
C GLN A 4 80.40 49.70 8.08
N THR A 5 79.67 50.48 8.87
CA THR A 5 78.27 50.18 9.17
C THR A 5 77.42 50.51 7.93
N PRO A 6 76.45 49.65 7.55
CA PRO A 6 75.61 49.89 6.39
C PRO A 6 74.71 51.12 6.61
N SER A 7 74.59 51.94 5.56
CA SER A 7 73.74 53.15 5.56
C SER A 7 72.26 52.81 5.77
N PRO A 8 71.51 53.58 6.58
CA PRO A 8 70.10 53.32 6.88
C PRO A 8 69.18 53.35 5.64
N ALA A 9 69.60 54.00 4.55
CA ALA A 9 68.87 54.01 3.29
C ALA A 9 68.80 52.63 2.60
N HIS A 10 69.84 51.79 2.75
CA HIS A 10 69.87 50.44 2.17
C HIS A 10 68.95 49.46 2.93
N ALA A 11 68.79 49.65 4.25
CA ALA A 11 67.91 48.81 5.06
C ALA A 11 66.42 49.02 4.73
N LEU A 12 66.02 50.27 4.48
CA LEU A 12 64.63 50.60 4.12
C LEU A 12 64.25 50.08 2.71
N HIS A 13 65.17 50.11 1.75
CA HIS A 13 64.91 49.57 0.41
C HIS A 13 64.66 48.06 0.43
N ASN A 14 65.46 47.31 1.20
CA ASN A 14 65.29 45.87 1.36
C ASN A 14 64.01 45.51 2.13
N PHE A 15 63.62 46.33 3.12
CA PHE A 15 62.36 46.13 3.86
C PHE A 15 61.12 46.34 2.97
N VAL A 16 61.11 47.38 2.13
CA VAL A 16 60.00 47.64 1.19
C VAL A 16 59.92 46.57 0.09
N GLN A 17 61.07 46.07 -0.39
CA GLN A 17 61.10 44.93 -1.31
C GLN A 17 60.56 43.66 -0.65
N CYS A 18 61.01 43.33 0.56
CA CYS A 18 60.55 42.15 1.31
C CYS A 18 59.03 42.17 1.56
N ASN A 19 58.46 43.33 1.92
CA ASN A 19 57.01 43.47 2.12
C ASN A 19 56.21 43.26 0.82
N LYS A 20 56.70 43.76 -0.32
CA LYS A 20 56.04 43.55 -1.63
C LYS A 20 56.06 42.09 -2.08
N TYR A 21 57.09 41.31 -1.71
CA TYR A 21 57.12 39.87 -2.00
C TYR A 21 56.16 39.10 -1.10
N ALA A 22 56.12 39.41 0.22
CA ALA A 22 55.20 38.78 1.16
C ALA A 22 53.71 39.05 0.80
N GLU A 23 53.37 40.29 0.43
CA GLU A 23 52.01 40.64 0.00
C GLU A 23 51.58 39.91 -1.28
N ARG A 24 52.52 39.69 -2.22
CA ARG A 24 52.26 38.93 -3.45
C ARG A 24 52.03 37.44 -3.21
N GLU A 25 52.80 36.81 -2.32
CA GLU A 25 52.58 35.40 -1.96
C GLU A 25 51.25 35.20 -1.23
N ILE A 26 50.91 36.12 -0.31
CA ILE A 26 49.65 36.07 0.44
C ILE A 26 48.44 36.24 -0.50
N ALA A 27 48.47 37.19 -1.43
CA ALA A 27 47.41 37.37 -2.43
C ALA A 27 47.23 36.15 -3.35
N HIS A 28 48.33 35.50 -3.73
CA HIS A 28 48.28 34.28 -4.55
C HIS A 28 47.71 33.09 -3.75
N TYR A 29 47.95 33.01 -2.43
CA TYR A 29 47.40 31.98 -1.56
C TYR A 29 45.88 32.12 -1.35
N TYR A 30 45.39 33.34 -1.12
CA TYR A 30 43.93 33.61 -0.98
C TYR A 30 43.16 33.40 -2.28
N SER A 31 43.76 33.75 -3.41
CA SER A 31 43.18 33.49 -4.74
C SER A 31 42.97 31.98 -4.96
N LEU A 32 43.96 31.15 -4.62
CA LEU A 32 43.88 29.69 -4.80
C LEU A 32 42.88 28.98 -3.87
N SER A 33 42.55 29.54 -2.70
CA SER A 33 41.55 28.95 -1.80
C SER A 33 40.11 29.18 -2.29
N GLU A 34 39.82 30.35 -2.86
CA GLU A 34 38.49 30.65 -3.44
C GLU A 34 38.15 29.73 -4.62
N TYR A 35 39.11 29.46 -5.52
CA TYR A 35 38.89 28.51 -6.62
C TYR A 35 38.66 27.07 -6.14
N LYS A 36 39.31 26.67 -5.04
CA LYS A 36 39.12 25.33 -4.45
C LYS A 36 37.75 25.18 -3.80
N LEU A 37 37.25 26.19 -3.10
CA LEU A 37 35.88 26.17 -2.55
C LEU A 37 34.83 26.12 -3.67
N ALA A 38 34.97 26.95 -4.71
CA ALA A 38 34.06 26.96 -5.85
C ALA A 38 34.04 25.62 -6.63
N LEU A 39 35.20 24.95 -6.75
CA LEU A 39 35.31 23.62 -7.36
C LEU A 39 34.61 22.53 -6.53
N ILE A 40 34.62 22.63 -5.20
CA ILE A 40 33.95 21.66 -4.31
C ILE A 40 32.43 21.84 -4.37
N GLU A 41 31.93 23.08 -4.42
CA GLU A 41 30.49 23.37 -4.50
C GLU A 41 29.88 22.86 -5.82
N THR A 42 30.55 23.11 -6.94
CA THR A 42 30.09 22.64 -8.25
C THR A 42 30.16 21.11 -8.38
N ALA A 43 31.19 20.47 -7.83
CA ALA A 43 31.28 19.01 -7.79
C ALA A 43 30.17 18.37 -6.93
N SER A 44 29.80 19.02 -5.83
CA SER A 44 28.73 18.55 -4.93
C SER A 44 27.36 18.60 -5.60
N LEU A 45 27.07 19.70 -6.31
CA LEU A 45 25.82 19.85 -7.08
C LEU A 45 25.74 18.87 -8.25
N ALA A 46 26.85 18.68 -8.97
CA ALA A 46 26.91 17.71 -10.07
C ALA A 46 26.71 16.27 -9.59
N LEU A 47 27.30 15.91 -8.43
CA LEU A 47 27.13 14.58 -7.84
C LEU A 47 25.68 14.33 -7.38
N LEU A 48 25.04 15.33 -6.76
CA LEU A 48 23.64 15.24 -6.34
C LEU A 48 22.70 15.07 -7.54
N LEU A 49 22.97 15.80 -8.63
CA LEU A 49 22.23 15.67 -9.88
C LEU A 49 22.40 14.26 -10.49
N ILE A 50 23.62 13.75 -10.55
CA ILE A 50 23.91 12.41 -11.07
C ILE A 50 23.24 11.31 -10.23
N ILE A 51 23.22 11.44 -8.90
CA ILE A 51 22.51 10.49 -8.02
C ILE A 51 21.01 10.53 -8.29
N THR A 52 20.43 11.70 -8.57
CA THR A 52 18.99 11.83 -8.89
C THR A 52 18.66 11.24 -10.26
N LEU A 53 19.57 11.31 -11.23
CA LEU A 53 19.39 10.72 -12.56
C LEU A 53 19.67 9.20 -12.61
N CYS A 54 20.58 8.70 -11.77
CA CYS A 54 20.95 7.29 -11.71
C CYS A 54 20.24 6.51 -10.60
N ALA A 55 19.44 7.17 -9.76
CA ALA A 55 18.58 6.47 -8.82
C ALA A 55 17.63 5.59 -9.65
N PRO A 56 17.56 4.27 -9.38
CA PRO A 56 16.48 3.47 -9.92
C PRO A 56 15.20 4.10 -9.34
N TRP A 57 14.45 4.78 -10.19
CA TRP A 57 13.08 5.13 -9.88
C TRP A 57 12.42 3.78 -9.64
N THR A 58 12.25 3.42 -8.37
CA THR A 58 11.39 2.31 -8.00
C THR A 58 10.02 2.73 -8.47
N GLU A 59 9.67 2.33 -9.69
CA GLU A 59 8.32 2.42 -10.20
C GLU A 59 7.46 1.77 -9.12
N ALA A 60 6.68 2.58 -8.41
CA ALA A 60 5.62 2.06 -7.57
C ALA A 60 4.79 1.19 -8.51
N ARG A 61 4.90 -0.13 -8.33
CA ARG A 61 4.23 -1.13 -9.16
C ARG A 61 2.74 -0.89 -9.03
N SER A 62 2.21 -0.07 -9.93
CA SER A 62 0.78 0.01 -10.16
C SER A 62 0.47 -1.27 -10.89
N ASP A 63 -0.16 -2.24 -10.20
CA ASP A 63 -0.75 -3.41 -10.84
C ASP A 63 -1.86 -2.90 -11.77
N THR A 64 -1.43 -2.43 -12.95
CA THR A 64 -2.30 -2.00 -14.03
C THR A 64 -2.66 -3.25 -14.81
N GLN A 65 -3.24 -4.23 -14.12
CA GLN A 65 -3.85 -5.35 -14.80
C GLN A 65 -5.07 -4.81 -15.55
N PRO A 66 -5.23 -5.07 -16.86
CA PRO A 66 -6.40 -4.61 -17.58
C PRO A 66 -7.65 -5.14 -16.87
N LEU A 67 -8.59 -4.23 -16.56
CA LEU A 67 -9.83 -4.57 -15.87
C LEU A 67 -10.54 -5.69 -16.61
N SER A 68 -10.83 -6.79 -15.91
CA SER A 68 -11.66 -7.87 -16.45
C SER A 68 -13.03 -7.34 -16.85
N HIS A 69 -13.72 -8.02 -17.78
CA HIS A 69 -15.13 -7.72 -18.06
C HIS A 69 -15.96 -7.68 -16.77
N LYS A 70 -15.70 -8.63 -15.87
CA LYS A 70 -16.35 -8.73 -14.56
C LYS A 70 -16.04 -7.53 -13.65
N ASP A 71 -14.78 -7.07 -13.62
CA ASP A 71 -14.40 -5.88 -12.85
C ASP A 71 -15.07 -4.62 -13.40
N ARG A 72 -15.24 -4.54 -14.72
CA ARG A 72 -15.98 -3.43 -15.34
C ARG A 72 -17.44 -3.45 -14.93
N ASP A 73 -18.08 -4.62 -14.97
CA ASP A 73 -19.50 -4.76 -14.61
C ASP A 73 -19.75 -4.45 -13.14
N GLY A 74 -18.84 -4.83 -12.23
CA GLY A 74 -18.90 -4.47 -10.82
C GLY A 74 -18.64 -2.98 -10.55
N ALA A 75 -17.81 -2.32 -11.37
CA ALA A 75 -17.54 -0.89 -11.25
C ALA A 75 -18.65 0.00 -11.82
N LEU A 76 -19.39 -0.48 -12.84
CA LEU A 76 -20.41 0.30 -13.54
C LEU A 76 -21.79 0.25 -12.89
N SER A 77 -22.06 -0.79 -12.10
CA SER A 77 -23.39 -0.99 -11.50
C SER A 77 -23.26 -1.64 -10.13
N THR A 78 -24.10 -1.21 -9.19
CA THR A 78 -24.17 -1.84 -7.88
C THR A 78 -24.62 -3.28 -8.02
N ARG A 79 -23.88 -4.22 -7.42
CA ARG A 79 -24.20 -5.65 -7.40
C ARG A 79 -23.92 -6.21 -6.01
N LEU A 80 -24.77 -7.12 -5.55
CA LEU A 80 -24.44 -7.97 -4.41
C LEU A 80 -23.57 -9.13 -4.91
N ALA A 81 -22.57 -9.53 -4.13
CA ALA A 81 -21.68 -10.61 -4.51
C ALA A 81 -21.82 -11.83 -3.60
N TYR A 82 -21.57 -13.01 -4.15
CA TYR A 82 -21.37 -14.24 -3.36
C TYR A 82 -20.03 -14.89 -3.69
N VAL A 83 -19.37 -15.51 -2.72
CA VAL A 83 -18.13 -16.25 -2.98
C VAL A 83 -18.42 -17.55 -3.71
N ILE A 84 -17.69 -17.81 -4.80
CA ILE A 84 -17.72 -19.10 -5.51
C ILE A 84 -16.96 -20.12 -4.68
N THR A 85 -17.68 -21.14 -4.21
CA THR A 85 -17.14 -22.18 -3.32
C THR A 85 -16.65 -23.41 -4.08
N GLY A 86 -17.07 -23.57 -5.34
CA GLY A 86 -16.82 -24.76 -6.15
C GLY A 86 -17.90 -25.83 -5.98
N ASP A 87 -18.82 -25.68 -5.03
CA ASP A 87 -20.06 -26.46 -4.96
C ASP A 87 -21.14 -25.73 -5.76
N ILE A 88 -21.47 -26.29 -6.94
CA ILE A 88 -22.44 -25.71 -7.87
C ILE A 88 -23.82 -25.50 -7.20
N SER A 89 -24.24 -26.44 -6.34
CA SER A 89 -25.53 -26.31 -5.66
C SER A 89 -25.50 -25.16 -4.66
N LEU A 90 -24.41 -25.00 -3.93
CA LEU A 90 -24.25 -23.95 -2.93
C LEU A 90 -24.15 -22.57 -3.59
N ASP A 91 -23.37 -22.48 -4.66
CA ASP A 91 -23.16 -21.26 -5.44
C ASP A 91 -24.49 -20.80 -6.10
N GLU A 92 -25.28 -21.74 -6.61
CA GLU A 92 -26.60 -21.46 -7.20
C GLU A 92 -27.62 -20.99 -6.15
N ILE A 93 -27.68 -21.65 -4.99
CA ILE A 93 -28.54 -21.22 -3.87
C ILE A 93 -28.18 -19.80 -3.44
N SER A 94 -26.89 -19.48 -3.39
CA SER A 94 -26.40 -18.14 -3.02
C SER A 94 -26.81 -17.10 -4.05
N ARG A 95 -26.67 -17.41 -5.34
CA ARG A 95 -27.10 -16.54 -6.44
C ARG A 95 -28.60 -16.24 -6.38
N GLU A 96 -29.43 -17.27 -6.22
CA GLU A 96 -30.89 -17.13 -6.15
C GLU A 96 -31.34 -16.39 -4.86
N GLY A 97 -30.71 -16.68 -3.72
CA GLY A 97 -30.97 -15.97 -2.47
C GLY A 97 -30.68 -14.48 -2.58
N LEU A 98 -29.53 -14.11 -3.14
CA LEU A 98 -29.18 -12.70 -3.38
C LEU A 98 -30.03 -12.05 -4.48
N GLN A 99 -30.54 -12.82 -5.44
CA GLN A 99 -31.46 -12.31 -6.45
C GLN A 99 -32.78 -11.89 -5.80
N GLY A 100 -33.32 -12.72 -4.91
CA GLY A 100 -34.49 -12.38 -4.10
C GLY A 100 -34.25 -11.16 -3.21
N LEU A 101 -33.08 -11.09 -2.55
CA LEU A 101 -32.70 -9.92 -1.75
C LEU A 101 -32.60 -8.64 -2.61
N SER A 102 -32.05 -8.74 -3.82
CA SER A 102 -31.93 -7.59 -4.73
C SER A 102 -33.30 -7.05 -5.13
N LEU A 103 -34.26 -7.92 -5.44
CA LEU A 103 -35.65 -7.54 -5.72
C LEU A 103 -36.30 -6.89 -4.49
N TYR A 104 -36.11 -7.47 -3.31
CA TYR A 104 -36.64 -6.90 -2.07
C TYR A 104 -36.07 -5.50 -1.79
N LEU A 105 -34.77 -5.30 -2.00
CA LEU A 105 -34.12 -3.99 -1.84
C LEU A 105 -34.64 -2.97 -2.85
N GLN A 106 -34.87 -3.36 -4.10
CA GLN A 106 -35.47 -2.49 -5.13
C GLN A 106 -36.88 -2.03 -4.72
N ASP A 107 -37.68 -2.94 -4.15
CA ASP A 107 -39.06 -2.63 -3.75
C ASP A 107 -39.15 -1.72 -2.51
N HIS A 108 -38.14 -1.75 -1.63
CA HIS A 108 -38.21 -1.14 -0.29
C HIS A 108 -37.16 -0.04 -0.05
N THR A 109 -36.25 0.19 -0.99
CA THR A 109 -35.17 1.18 -0.89
C THR A 109 -34.95 1.88 -2.24
N ALA A 110 -34.11 2.90 -2.27
CA ALA A 110 -33.70 3.56 -3.53
C ALA A 110 -32.50 2.87 -4.20
N ILE A 111 -32.02 1.74 -3.67
CA ILE A 111 -30.92 1.00 -4.27
C ILE A 111 -31.50 0.10 -5.38
N GLU A 112 -30.88 0.14 -6.55
CA GLU A 112 -31.22 -0.72 -7.70
C GLU A 112 -30.04 -1.64 -8.03
N PRO A 113 -29.83 -2.74 -7.28
CA PRO A 113 -28.75 -3.66 -7.61
C PRO A 113 -29.07 -4.41 -8.91
N GLU A 114 -28.06 -4.56 -9.75
CA GLU A 114 -28.08 -5.49 -10.87
C GLU A 114 -27.96 -6.94 -10.38
N ALA A 115 -28.08 -7.89 -11.32
CA ALA A 115 -27.99 -9.32 -11.02
C ALA A 115 -26.76 -9.67 -10.14
N PRO A 116 -26.91 -10.52 -9.11
CA PRO A 116 -25.81 -10.90 -8.23
C PRO A 116 -24.62 -11.50 -8.97
N MET A 117 -23.43 -11.29 -8.44
CA MET A 117 -22.18 -11.73 -9.07
C MET A 117 -21.44 -12.73 -8.18
N GLY A 118 -21.14 -13.92 -8.70
CA GLY A 118 -20.21 -14.83 -8.03
C GLY A 118 -18.80 -14.25 -8.09
N VAL A 119 -18.02 -14.28 -7.01
CA VAL A 119 -16.63 -13.77 -6.94
C VAL A 119 -15.66 -14.85 -6.52
N ASP A 120 -14.49 -14.86 -7.15
CA ASP A 120 -13.32 -15.66 -6.78
C ASP A 120 -12.34 -14.79 -5.98
N LEU A 121 -12.10 -15.17 -4.73
CA LEU A 121 -11.23 -14.43 -3.82
C LEU A 121 -9.77 -14.42 -4.25
N GLU A 122 -9.35 -15.39 -5.06
CA GLU A 122 -7.97 -15.50 -5.55
C GLU A 122 -7.67 -14.45 -6.61
N SER A 123 -8.67 -14.07 -7.41
CA SER A 123 -8.46 -13.31 -8.65
C SER A 123 -9.26 -12.01 -8.73
N ASP A 124 -10.51 -11.96 -8.26
CA ASP A 124 -11.43 -10.84 -8.53
C ASP A 124 -11.29 -9.63 -7.59
N THR A 125 -11.56 -8.44 -8.12
CA THR A 125 -11.47 -7.19 -7.35
C THR A 125 -12.66 -7.04 -6.39
N LEU A 126 -12.44 -7.38 -5.11
CA LEU A 126 -13.50 -7.39 -4.08
C LEU A 126 -14.07 -6.01 -3.77
N SER A 127 -13.27 -4.94 -3.89
CA SER A 127 -13.66 -3.57 -3.54
C SER A 127 -14.75 -2.98 -4.44
N LEU A 128 -15.15 -3.68 -5.50
CA LEU A 128 -16.24 -3.28 -6.39
C LEU A 128 -17.62 -3.63 -5.82
N TYR A 129 -17.68 -4.48 -4.80
CA TYR A 129 -18.93 -4.99 -4.25
C TYR A 129 -19.17 -4.42 -2.85
N PRO A 130 -20.30 -3.75 -2.59
CA PRO A 130 -20.62 -3.20 -1.28
C PRO A 130 -20.81 -4.29 -0.21
N LEU A 131 -21.22 -5.49 -0.62
CA LEU A 131 -21.47 -6.63 0.24
C LEU A 131 -21.05 -7.92 -0.47
N ILE A 132 -20.33 -8.78 0.25
CA ILE A 132 -19.97 -10.13 -0.16
C ILE A 132 -20.61 -11.14 0.81
N TYR A 133 -21.49 -11.98 0.30
CA TYR A 133 -22.05 -13.13 1.01
C TYR A 133 -21.14 -14.35 0.81
N TRP A 134 -20.76 -15.02 1.88
CA TRP A 134 -19.96 -16.23 1.79
C TRP A 134 -20.63 -17.37 2.55
N PRO A 135 -21.28 -18.31 1.84
CA PRO A 135 -21.75 -19.53 2.47
C PRO A 135 -20.56 -20.42 2.84
N MET A 136 -20.46 -20.82 4.09
CA MET A 136 -19.40 -21.72 4.53
C MET A 136 -19.65 -23.12 3.96
N PRO A 137 -18.69 -23.68 3.21
CA PRO A 137 -18.79 -25.05 2.74
C PRO A 137 -18.51 -26.02 3.90
N SER A 138 -19.11 -27.20 3.86
CA SER A 138 -18.84 -28.28 4.84
C SER A 138 -17.47 -28.94 4.63
N SER A 139 -16.91 -28.78 3.43
CA SER A 139 -15.59 -29.26 3.03
C SER A 139 -15.10 -28.46 1.83
N GLY A 140 -13.80 -28.29 1.68
CA GLY A 140 -13.24 -27.53 0.57
C GLY A 140 -11.79 -27.14 0.81
N GLN A 141 -11.16 -26.61 -0.21
CA GLN A 141 -9.83 -26.03 -0.07
C GLN A 141 -9.95 -24.66 0.60
N SER A 142 -9.19 -24.45 1.68
CA SER A 142 -9.08 -23.12 2.27
C SER A 142 -8.47 -22.14 1.25
N PRO A 143 -8.91 -20.88 1.24
CA PRO A 143 -8.32 -19.85 0.39
C PRO A 143 -6.82 -19.71 0.64
N SER A 144 -6.09 -19.25 -0.37
CA SER A 144 -4.68 -18.93 -0.21
C SER A 144 -4.48 -17.79 0.79
N GLN A 145 -3.28 -17.68 1.35
CA GLN A 145 -2.93 -16.54 2.21
C GLN A 145 -3.08 -15.19 1.47
N ALA A 146 -2.85 -15.19 0.14
CA ALA A 146 -3.05 -14.00 -0.68
C ALA A 146 -4.54 -13.62 -0.78
N ALA A 147 -5.43 -14.59 -0.99
CA ALA A 147 -6.87 -14.37 -0.97
C ALA A 147 -7.37 -13.88 0.39
N LEU A 148 -6.87 -14.46 1.48
CA LEU A 148 -7.19 -13.99 2.84
C LEU A 148 -6.72 -12.54 3.05
N ALA A 149 -5.51 -12.17 2.62
CA ALA A 149 -5.01 -10.79 2.72
C ALA A 149 -5.84 -9.79 1.88
N ARG A 150 -6.34 -10.22 0.71
CA ARG A 150 -7.27 -9.41 -0.11
C ARG A 150 -8.60 -9.18 0.63
N LEU A 151 -9.14 -10.23 1.25
CA LEU A 151 -10.36 -10.15 2.06
C LEU A 151 -10.16 -9.27 3.30
N GLU A 152 -9.04 -9.39 4.01
CA GLU A 152 -8.70 -8.51 5.13
C GLU A 152 -8.65 -7.04 4.68
N THR A 153 -8.03 -6.77 3.52
CA THR A 153 -7.95 -5.42 2.96
C THR A 153 -9.34 -4.89 2.64
N TYR A 154 -10.20 -5.72 2.04
CA TYR A 154 -11.60 -5.39 1.78
C TYR A 154 -12.36 -5.00 3.06
N MET A 155 -12.28 -5.84 4.10
CA MET A 155 -12.92 -5.59 5.40
C MET A 155 -12.38 -4.33 6.08
N ARG A 156 -11.05 -4.12 6.05
CA ARG A 156 -10.40 -2.94 6.63
C ARG A 156 -10.82 -1.64 5.95
N ASN A 157 -11.14 -1.71 4.67
CA ASN A 157 -11.61 -0.56 3.88
C ASN A 157 -13.14 -0.34 3.99
N GLY A 158 -13.81 -1.05 4.92
CA GLY A 158 -15.25 -0.89 5.17
C GLY A 158 -16.15 -1.78 4.32
N GLY A 159 -15.58 -2.77 3.62
CA GLY A 159 -16.36 -3.79 2.93
C GLY A 159 -17.10 -4.71 3.89
N LEU A 160 -18.35 -5.05 3.58
CA LEU A 160 -19.18 -5.93 4.41
C LEU A 160 -19.10 -7.38 3.91
N VAL A 161 -18.67 -8.29 4.79
CA VAL A 161 -18.67 -9.73 4.52
C VAL A 161 -19.68 -10.41 5.45
N ILE A 162 -20.59 -11.21 4.89
CA ILE A 162 -21.50 -12.05 5.66
C ILE A 162 -21.01 -13.49 5.55
N PHE A 163 -20.48 -14.03 6.64
CA PHE A 163 -20.16 -15.45 6.74
C PHE A 163 -21.39 -16.21 7.21
N ASP A 164 -21.87 -17.16 6.41
CA ASP A 164 -23.08 -17.93 6.72
C ASP A 164 -22.76 -19.43 6.85
N THR A 165 -22.85 -19.95 8.07
CA THR A 165 -22.64 -21.37 8.37
C THR A 165 -23.83 -22.23 7.97
N ARG A 166 -24.99 -21.64 7.63
CA ARG A 166 -26.24 -22.31 7.22
C ARG A 166 -26.73 -23.37 8.20
N ASP A 167 -26.23 -23.33 9.44
CA ASP A 167 -26.44 -24.34 10.47
C ASP A 167 -27.37 -23.85 11.57
N ALA A 168 -28.15 -22.78 11.33
CA ALA A 168 -29.09 -22.18 12.28
C ALA A 168 -30.17 -23.15 12.82
N ALA A 169 -30.44 -24.26 12.13
CA ALA A 169 -31.32 -25.33 12.62
C ALA A 169 -30.65 -26.26 13.65
N SER A 170 -29.33 -26.18 13.79
CA SER A 170 -28.52 -26.93 14.74
C SER A 170 -28.56 -26.21 16.08
N ASN A 171 -28.86 -26.93 17.16
CA ASN A 171 -28.83 -26.35 18.49
C ASN A 171 -27.44 -25.76 18.77
N PHE A 172 -27.35 -24.48 19.14
CA PHE A 172 -26.12 -23.77 19.51
C PHE A 172 -25.31 -24.47 20.64
N ASN A 173 -25.96 -25.35 21.40
CA ASN A 173 -25.37 -26.19 22.45
C ASN A 173 -24.88 -27.57 21.97
N ALA A 174 -24.91 -27.83 20.66
CA ALA A 174 -24.42 -29.07 20.06
C ALA A 174 -22.95 -28.91 19.63
N THR A 175 -22.31 -30.04 19.31
CA THR A 175 -20.97 -30.06 18.68
C THR A 175 -20.96 -29.15 17.44
N PRO A 176 -19.91 -28.33 17.24
CA PRO A 176 -19.80 -27.46 16.07
C PRO A 176 -20.01 -28.23 14.75
N SER A 177 -20.78 -27.65 13.83
CA SER A 177 -20.94 -28.18 12.47
C SER A 177 -19.62 -28.13 11.70
N ALA A 178 -19.55 -28.84 10.57
CA ALA A 178 -18.36 -28.79 9.71
C ALA A 178 -18.15 -27.37 9.15
N GLU A 179 -19.23 -26.68 8.82
CA GLU A 179 -19.26 -25.29 8.37
C GLU A 179 -18.74 -24.31 9.44
N THR A 180 -19.15 -24.50 10.70
CA THR A 180 -18.64 -23.71 11.83
C THR A 180 -17.15 -23.95 12.06
N LEU A 181 -16.69 -25.21 11.98
CA LEU A 181 -15.26 -25.53 12.11
C LEU A 181 -14.44 -24.93 10.96
N PHE A 182 -14.97 -24.96 9.73
CA PHE A 182 -14.36 -24.31 8.58
C PHE A 182 -14.23 -22.81 8.80
N LEU A 183 -15.29 -22.15 9.27
CA LEU A 183 -15.27 -20.72 9.60
C LEU A 183 -14.21 -20.41 10.67
N GLN A 184 -14.16 -21.19 11.76
CA GLN A 184 -13.14 -21.00 12.81
C GLN A 184 -11.71 -21.14 12.26
N SER A 185 -11.48 -22.13 11.39
CA SER A 185 -10.18 -22.30 10.72
C SER A 185 -9.86 -21.11 9.82
N LEU A 186 -10.84 -20.59 9.08
CA LEU A 186 -10.68 -19.44 8.20
C LEU A 186 -10.35 -18.17 8.99
N LEU A 187 -11.11 -17.89 10.06
CA LEU A 187 -10.90 -16.72 10.92
C LEU A 187 -9.56 -16.77 11.65
N SER A 188 -9.01 -17.95 11.91
CA SER A 188 -7.66 -18.08 12.49
C SER A 188 -6.55 -17.54 11.58
N GLY A 189 -6.82 -17.47 10.27
CA GLY A 189 -5.92 -16.88 9.27
C GLY A 189 -6.18 -15.40 9.00
N LEU A 190 -7.23 -14.81 9.59
CA LEU A 190 -7.58 -13.40 9.43
C LEU A 190 -7.26 -12.61 10.70
N SER A 191 -6.72 -11.41 10.54
CA SER A 191 -6.58 -10.45 11.65
C SER A 191 -7.92 -9.75 11.93
N VAL A 192 -8.88 -10.51 12.46
CA VAL A 192 -10.18 -10.01 12.91
C VAL A 192 -10.24 -9.98 14.44
N PRO A 193 -10.98 -9.02 15.04
CA PRO A 193 -11.29 -9.08 16.47
C PRO A 193 -12.00 -10.39 16.83
N PRO A 194 -11.94 -10.82 18.10
CA PRO A 194 -12.72 -11.96 18.56
C PRO A 194 -14.20 -11.81 18.23
N LEU A 195 -14.87 -12.92 17.93
CA LEU A 195 -16.32 -12.92 17.75
C LEU A 195 -16.99 -12.63 19.10
N GLU A 196 -17.87 -11.65 19.11
CA GLU A 196 -18.71 -11.31 20.26
C GLU A 196 -20.18 -11.50 19.86
N GLU A 197 -21.01 -11.90 20.83
CA GLU A 197 -22.45 -11.98 20.61
C GLU A 197 -23.02 -10.58 20.38
N ILE A 198 -23.88 -10.44 19.38
CA ILE A 198 -24.56 -9.17 19.10
C ILE A 198 -25.52 -8.87 20.25
N PRO A 199 -25.36 -7.76 20.98
CA PRO A 199 -26.23 -7.43 22.09
C PRO A 199 -27.64 -7.08 21.58
N THR A 200 -28.64 -7.27 22.43
CA THR A 200 -30.06 -7.07 22.07
C THR A 200 -30.42 -5.64 21.67
N ASN A 201 -29.56 -4.66 21.94
CA ASN A 201 -29.72 -3.25 21.59
C ASN A 201 -28.90 -2.83 20.36
N HIS A 202 -28.39 -3.76 19.56
CA HIS A 202 -27.72 -3.46 18.31
C HIS A 202 -28.69 -2.86 17.28
N VAL A 203 -28.27 -1.80 16.57
CA VAL A 203 -29.03 -1.12 15.50
C VAL A 203 -28.47 -1.44 14.12
#